data_AF-A0A9Q1QDH9-F1
#
_entry.id   AF-A0A9Q1QDH9-F1
#
_cell.length_a   1.000
_cell.length_b   1.000
_cell.length_c   1.000
_cell.angle_alpha   90.00
_cell.angle_beta   90.00
_cell.angle_gamma   90.00
#
_symmetry.space_group_name_H-M   'P 1'
#
loop_
_entity.id
_entity.type
_entity.pdbx_description
1 polymer ?
#
loop_
_entity_poly.entity_id
_entity_poly.type
_entity_poly.pdbx_seq_one_letter_code
_entity_poly.pdbx_strand_id
1 'polypeptide(L)'
;MVNPSSERLAELKAFDETRRGVKGLVDTRISRIPPIFIHTVSPSLSSAPTSKPSSSISIPVIDRNEIEEGLILRRKAVVDRIRDVSEKWGFFQVVNHGIPVSDLEGILEGIRGFFEQDGVKQAYYSRDRRNRKVHLITTESKIRHNLSPPAAAHRLL
;
A
#
# COMPACT_ATOMS: atom_id res chain seq x y z
N MET A 1 -28.18 29.04 7.40
CA MET A 1 -27.97 28.01 6.37
C MET A 1 -26.55 27.48 6.57
N VAL A 2 -26.39 26.21 6.96
CA VAL A 2 -25.08 25.61 7.25
C VAL A 2 -24.48 25.12 5.93
N ASN A 3 -23.18 25.36 5.73
CA ASN A 3 -22.46 25.01 4.50
C ASN A 3 -22.19 23.49 4.48
N PRO A 4 -22.53 22.74 3.41
CA PRO A 4 -22.29 21.30 3.30
C PRO A 4 -20.82 20.88 3.53
N SER A 5 -19.88 21.76 3.20
CA SER A 5 -18.45 21.53 3.48
C SER A 5 -18.12 21.55 4.98
N SER A 6 -18.86 22.33 5.77
CA SER A 6 -18.71 22.40 7.23
C SER A 6 -19.20 21.13 7.91
N GLU A 7 -20.31 20.56 7.45
CA GLU A 7 -20.85 19.30 7.98
C GLU A 7 -19.90 18.13 7.69
N ARG A 8 -19.38 18.05 6.46
CA ARG A 8 -18.39 17.03 6.09
C ARG A 8 -17.12 17.10 6.95
N LEU A 9 -16.64 18.30 7.25
CA LEU A 9 -15.47 18.50 8.12
C LEU A 9 -15.76 18.08 9.56
N ALA A 10 -16.96 18.37 10.08
CA ALA A 10 -17.37 17.93 11.41
C ALA A 10 -17.46 16.39 11.50
N GLU A 11 -18.04 15.72 10.51
CA GLU A 11 -18.08 14.25 10.44
C GLU A 11 -16.68 13.63 10.37
N LEU A 12 -15.78 14.19 9.56
CA LEU A 12 -14.39 13.73 9.49
C LEU A 12 -13.69 13.83 10.84
N LYS A 13 -13.87 14.98 11.51
CA LYS A 13 -13.30 15.21 12.84
C LYS A 13 -13.85 14.20 13.86
N ALA A 14 -15.15 14.01 13.91
CA ALA A 14 -15.79 13.05 14.81
C ALA A 14 -15.31 11.61 14.54
N PHE A 15 -15.19 11.21 13.27
CA PHE A 15 -14.65 9.91 12.87
C PHE A 15 -13.20 9.73 13.35
N ASP A 16 -12.35 10.74 13.15
CA ASP A 16 -10.93 10.68 13.54
C ASP A 16 -10.72 10.64 15.05
N GLU A 17 -11.56 11.35 15.80
CA GLU A 17 -11.54 11.35 17.27
C GLU A 17 -11.83 9.97 17.85
N THR A 18 -12.58 9.11 17.15
CA THR A 18 -12.76 7.72 17.58
C THR A 18 -11.46 6.92 17.59
N ARG A 19 -10.49 7.28 16.73
CA ARG A 19 -9.22 6.56 16.51
C ARG A 19 -9.38 5.06 16.19
N ARG A 20 -10.59 4.60 15.85
CA ARG A 20 -10.88 3.19 15.58
C ARG A 20 -10.81 2.83 14.09
N GLY A 21 -10.67 3.83 13.23
CA GLY A 21 -10.67 3.66 11.78
C GLY A 21 -11.99 3.06 11.26
N VAL A 22 -11.97 2.59 10.01
CA VAL A 22 -13.17 2.05 9.35
C VAL A 22 -13.64 0.73 9.98
N LYS A 23 -12.74 -0.09 10.53
CA LYS A 23 -13.11 -1.32 11.26
C LYS A 23 -14.07 -1.01 12.40
N GLY A 24 -13.80 0.05 13.16
CA GLY A 24 -14.69 0.48 14.23
C GLY A 24 -16.12 0.72 13.77
N LEU A 25 -16.33 1.25 12.56
CA LEU A 25 -17.68 1.43 12.00
C LEU A 25 -18.35 0.08 11.71
N VAL A 26 -17.59 -0.85 11.11
CA VAL A 26 -18.07 -2.20 10.81
C VAL A 26 -18.44 -2.95 12.08
N ASP A 27 -17.60 -2.89 13.12
CA ASP A 27 -17.83 -3.55 14.41
C ASP A 27 -19.10 -3.02 15.10
N THR A 28 -19.43 -1.74 14.91
CA THR A 28 -20.68 -1.13 15.40
C THR A 28 -21.92 -1.45 14.56
N ARG A 29 -21.78 -2.25 13.51
CA ARG A 29 -22.89 -2.68 12.62
C ARG A 29 -23.69 -1.50 12.07
N ILE A 30 -22.99 -0.50 11.51
CA ILE A 30 -23.64 0.65 10.86
C ILE A 30 -24.63 0.18 9.78
N SER A 31 -25.79 0.82 9.72
CA SER A 31 -26.84 0.51 8.73
C SER A 31 -26.70 1.29 7.43
N ARG A 32 -25.89 2.36 7.42
CA ARG A 32 -25.62 3.23 6.28
C ARG A 32 -24.17 3.67 6.28
N ILE A 33 -23.58 3.78 5.09
CA ILE A 33 -22.22 4.31 4.89
C ILE A 33 -22.22 5.81 5.21
N PRO A 34 -21.31 6.30 6.08
CA PRO A 34 -21.21 7.73 6.36
C PRO A 34 -20.92 8.55 5.09
N PRO A 35 -21.55 9.72 4.89
CA PRO A 35 -21.37 10.56 3.69
C PRO A 35 -19.91 10.90 3.37
N ILE A 36 -19.04 11.03 4.38
CA ILE A 36 -17.60 11.25 4.20
C ILE A 36 -16.88 10.20 3.34
N PHE A 37 -17.42 8.97 3.25
CA PHE A 37 -16.89 7.86 2.44
C PHE A 37 -17.57 7.73 1.07
N ILE A 38 -18.62 8.49 0.81
CA ILE A 38 -19.32 8.46 -0.47
C ILE A 38 -18.55 9.36 -1.44
N HIS A 39 -17.95 8.75 -2.46
CA HIS A 39 -17.29 9.49 -3.51
C HIS A 39 -18.35 10.10 -4.44
N THR A 40 -18.54 11.41 -4.41
CA THR A 40 -19.36 12.09 -5.43
C THR A 40 -18.59 12.06 -6.74
N VAL A 41 -19.04 11.24 -7.68
CA VAL A 41 -18.41 11.11 -8.99
C VAL A 41 -18.37 12.50 -9.64
N SER A 42 -17.17 13.07 -9.78
CA SER A 42 -16.97 14.22 -10.65
C SER A 42 -17.42 13.82 -12.06
N PRO A 43 -18.14 14.66 -12.82
CA PRO A 43 -18.52 14.37 -14.20
C PRO A 43 -17.34 13.95 -15.10
N SER A 44 -16.10 14.28 -14.71
CA SER A 44 -14.86 13.87 -15.40
C SER A 44 -14.44 12.41 -15.17
N LEU A 45 -14.99 11.71 -14.16
CA LEU A 45 -14.72 10.30 -13.85
C LEU A 45 -15.85 9.37 -14.29
N SER A 46 -16.96 9.93 -14.77
CA SER A 46 -18.10 9.20 -15.33
C SER A 46 -17.78 8.48 -16.65
N SER A 47 -16.56 8.63 -17.17
CA SER A 47 -16.02 7.83 -18.28
C SER A 47 -15.27 6.58 -17.82
N ALA A 48 -15.25 6.25 -16.52
CA ALA A 48 -14.92 4.89 -16.11
C ALA A 48 -15.97 3.98 -16.77
N PRO A 49 -15.58 3.15 -17.75
CA PRO A 49 -16.57 2.40 -18.47
C PRO A 49 -17.26 1.49 -17.47
N THR A 50 -18.59 1.58 -17.41
CA THR A 50 -19.48 0.50 -16.98
C THR A 50 -19.39 -0.65 -18.00
N SER A 51 -18.18 -0.95 -18.49
CA SER A 51 -17.93 -2.15 -19.24
C SER A 51 -18.09 -3.29 -18.25
N LYS A 52 -19.15 -4.07 -18.45
CA LYS A 52 -19.08 -5.52 -18.24
C LYS A 52 -17.65 -5.96 -18.56
N PRO A 53 -16.96 -6.73 -17.69
CA PRO A 53 -15.54 -7.05 -17.89
C PRO A 53 -15.35 -7.51 -19.33
N SER A 54 -14.81 -6.62 -20.16
CA SER A 54 -14.60 -6.88 -21.56
C SER A 54 -13.47 -7.89 -21.60
N SER A 55 -13.78 -9.14 -21.93
CA SER A 55 -12.84 -10.19 -22.31
C SER A 55 -11.51 -10.20 -21.55
N SER A 56 -11.43 -11.01 -20.49
CA SER A 56 -10.19 -11.64 -20.00
C SER A 56 -8.93 -10.78 -20.01
N ILE A 57 -8.93 -9.63 -19.31
CA ILE A 57 -7.67 -8.97 -18.97
C ILE A 57 -6.93 -9.87 -17.99
N SER A 58 -5.96 -10.64 -18.49
CA SER A 58 -5.07 -11.45 -17.67
C SER A 58 -3.85 -10.64 -17.31
N ILE A 59 -3.63 -10.43 -16.01
CA ILE A 59 -2.41 -9.79 -15.50
C ILE A 59 -1.21 -10.68 -15.87
N PRO A 60 -0.12 -10.13 -16.42
CA PRO A 60 1.08 -10.92 -16.72
C PRO A 60 1.65 -11.63 -15.49
N VAL A 61 2.06 -12.88 -15.67
CA VAL A 61 2.72 -13.68 -14.62
C VAL A 61 4.18 -13.96 -15.03
N ILE A 62 5.10 -13.76 -14.10
CA ILE A 62 6.53 -14.05 -14.23
C ILE A 62 6.86 -15.22 -13.30
N ASP A 63 7.38 -16.32 -13.84
CA ASP A 63 7.86 -17.45 -13.07
C ASP A 63 9.36 -17.33 -12.79
N ARG A 64 9.76 -17.25 -11.51
CA ARG A 64 11.17 -17.14 -11.14
C ARG A 64 11.97 -18.40 -11.49
N ASN A 65 11.35 -19.58 -11.48
CA ASN A 65 12.04 -20.84 -11.74
C ASN A 65 12.59 -20.90 -13.17
N GLU A 66 12.05 -20.10 -14.11
CA GLU A 66 12.62 -19.91 -15.45
C GLU A 66 14.10 -19.44 -15.42
N ILE A 67 14.55 -18.82 -14.32
CA ILE A 67 15.92 -18.33 -14.10
C ILE A 67 16.86 -19.45 -13.63
N GLU A 68 16.37 -20.45 -12.90
CA GLU A 68 17.20 -21.40 -12.15
C GLU A 68 17.77 -22.55 -12.99
N GLU A 69 17.25 -22.79 -14.20
CA GLU A 69 17.82 -23.77 -15.14
C GLU A 69 19.10 -23.26 -15.82
N GLY A 70 20.19 -23.09 -15.04
CA GLY A 70 21.62 -23.21 -15.40
C GLY A 70 22.20 -22.38 -16.55
N LEU A 71 21.42 -21.57 -17.27
CA LEU A 71 21.81 -20.96 -18.54
C LEU A 71 21.66 -19.45 -18.46
N ILE A 72 22.78 -18.73 -18.60
CA ILE A 72 22.85 -17.24 -18.64
C ILE A 72 21.83 -16.65 -19.62
N LEU A 73 21.57 -17.34 -20.74
CA LEU A 73 20.58 -16.95 -21.75
C LEU A 73 19.14 -16.89 -21.21
N ARG A 74 18.76 -17.79 -20.29
CA ARG A 74 17.41 -17.79 -19.70
C ARG A 74 17.21 -16.65 -18.70
N ARG A 75 18.23 -16.37 -17.88
CA ARG A 75 18.21 -15.18 -17.01
C ARG A 75 18.00 -13.91 -17.82
N LYS A 76 18.70 -13.77 -18.96
CA LYS A 76 18.52 -12.61 -19.86
C LYS A 76 17.08 -12.53 -20.37
N ALA A 77 16.50 -13.65 -20.82
CA ALA A 77 15.13 -13.69 -21.32
C ALA A 77 14.10 -13.26 -20.25
N VAL A 78 14.24 -13.73 -19.01
CA VAL A 78 13.35 -13.34 -17.91
C VAL A 78 13.50 -11.86 -17.58
N VAL A 79 14.73 -11.33 -17.54
CA VAL A 79 14.97 -9.89 -17.32
C VAL A 79 14.36 -9.04 -18.44
N ASP A 80 14.52 -9.46 -19.70
CA ASP A 80 13.92 -8.77 -20.84
C ASP A 80 12.39 -8.80 -20.77
N ARG A 81 11.80 -9.91 -20.29
CA ARG A 81 10.34 -10.03 -20.06
C ARG A 81 9.86 -9.13 -18.93
N ILE A 82 10.61 -9.03 -17.82
CA ILE A 82 10.30 -8.11 -16.72
C ILE A 82 10.33 -6.66 -17.22
N ARG A 83 11.32 -6.29 -18.03
CA ARG A 83 11.39 -4.96 -18.66
C ARG A 83 10.15 -4.69 -19.51
N ASP A 84 9.84 -5.59 -20.44
CA ASP A 84 8.70 -5.45 -21.37
C ASP A 84 7.37 -5.28 -20.63
N VAL A 85 7.13 -6.11 -19.61
CA VAL A 85 5.92 -6.06 -18.81
C VAL A 85 5.87 -4.80 -17.93
N SER A 86 7.01 -4.37 -17.39
CA SER A 86 7.08 -3.12 -16.61
C SER A 86 6.77 -1.90 -17.48
N GLU A 87 7.28 -1.85 -18.72
CA GLU A 87 7.04 -0.75 -19.65
C GLU A 87 5.60 -0.71 -20.18
N LYS A 88 5.02 -1.89 -20.50
CA LYS A 88 3.67 -1.98 -21.09
C LYS A 88 2.55 -1.97 -20.06
N TRP A 89 2.74 -2.66 -18.94
CA TRP A 89 1.70 -2.85 -17.93
C TRP A 89 1.95 -2.05 -16.64
N GLY A 90 3.21 -1.85 -16.26
CA GLY A 90 3.57 -1.28 -14.95
C GLY A 90 3.18 -2.17 -13.76
N PHE A 91 2.63 -3.36 -14.00
CA PHE A 91 2.14 -4.28 -12.97
C PHE A 91 2.15 -5.74 -13.47
N PHE A 92 2.57 -6.66 -12.61
CA PHE A 92 2.62 -8.10 -12.89
C PHE A 92 2.66 -8.93 -11.61
N GLN A 93 2.36 -10.22 -11.73
CA GLN A 93 2.46 -11.19 -10.64
C GLN A 93 3.75 -11.99 -10.78
N VAL A 94 4.36 -12.36 -9.65
CA VAL A 94 5.53 -13.26 -9.63
C VAL A 94 5.12 -14.55 -8.92
N VAL A 95 5.42 -15.69 -9.54
CA VAL A 95 5.26 -17.03 -8.93
C VAL A 95 6.61 -17.68 -8.73
N ASN A 96 6.66 -18.70 -7.88
CA ASN A 96 7.89 -19.39 -7.48
C ASN A 96 8.99 -18.42 -7.00
N HIS A 97 8.61 -17.30 -6.36
CA HIS A 97 9.52 -16.25 -5.93
C HIS A 97 10.55 -16.69 -4.87
N GLY A 98 10.44 -17.92 -4.35
CA GLY A 98 11.36 -18.51 -3.37
C GLY A 98 11.09 -18.09 -1.91
N ILE A 99 9.93 -17.46 -1.64
CA ILE A 99 9.49 -17.18 -0.27
C ILE A 99 8.57 -18.34 0.13
N PRO A 100 8.84 -19.04 1.25
CA PRO A 100 7.98 -20.11 1.74
C PRO A 100 6.53 -19.65 1.94
N VAL A 101 5.58 -20.52 1.59
CA VAL A 101 4.14 -20.24 1.78
C VAL A 101 3.82 -20.00 3.25
N SER A 102 4.45 -20.75 4.16
CA SER A 102 4.31 -20.57 5.61
C SER A 102 4.66 -19.15 6.09
N ASP A 103 5.64 -18.51 5.47
CA ASP A 103 6.04 -17.15 5.84
C ASP A 103 4.97 -16.14 5.40
N LEU A 104 4.41 -16.33 4.21
CA LEU A 104 3.29 -15.50 3.72
C LEU A 104 2.04 -15.68 4.59
N GLU A 105 1.72 -16.91 4.99
CA GLU A 105 0.63 -17.22 5.90
C GLU A 105 0.83 -16.58 7.27
N GLY A 106 2.04 -16.71 7.85
CA GLY A 106 2.39 -16.07 9.12
C GLY A 106 2.30 -14.54 9.07
N ILE A 107 2.68 -13.92 7.95
CA ILE A 107 2.49 -12.47 7.75
C ILE A 107 1.00 -12.12 7.71
N LEU A 108 0.19 -12.86 6.95
CA LEU A 108 -1.26 -12.62 6.86
C LEU A 108 -1.94 -12.81 8.23
N GLU A 109 -1.55 -13.84 8.99
CA GLU A 109 -2.03 -14.07 10.34
C GLU A 109 -1.63 -12.94 11.28
N GLY A 110 -0.36 -12.51 11.26
CA GLY A 110 0.12 -11.39 12.06
C GLY A 110 -0.61 -10.08 11.75
N ILE A 111 -0.86 -9.80 10.47
CA ILE A 111 -1.66 -8.64 10.04
C ILE A 111 -3.10 -8.76 10.57
N ARG A 112 -3.76 -9.89 10.36
CA ARG A 112 -5.14 -10.12 10.85
C ARG A 112 -5.20 -9.99 12.36
N GLY A 113 -4.33 -10.66 13.09
CA GLY A 113 -4.24 -10.62 14.55
C GLY A 113 -4.03 -9.20 15.05
N PHE A 114 -3.11 -8.44 14.46
CA PHE A 114 -2.96 -7.01 14.76
C PHE A 114 -4.28 -6.29 14.51
N PHE A 115 -4.87 -6.39 13.31
CA PHE A 115 -6.13 -5.73 12.92
C PHE A 115 -7.39 -6.19 13.65
N GLU A 116 -7.34 -7.25 14.45
CA GLU A 116 -8.43 -7.66 15.37
C GLU A 116 -8.24 -7.21 16.83
N GLN A 117 -7.04 -6.77 17.25
CA GLN A 117 -6.85 -6.28 18.62
C GLN A 117 -7.64 -5.00 18.94
N ASP A 118 -8.30 -4.98 20.11
CA ASP A 118 -8.98 -3.81 20.64
C ASP A 118 -8.04 -2.88 21.41
N GLY A 119 -8.25 -1.57 21.29
CA GLY A 119 -7.53 -0.53 22.05
C GLY A 119 -6.08 -0.26 21.61
N VAL A 120 -5.28 -1.27 21.27
CA VAL A 120 -3.84 -1.14 20.97
C VAL A 120 -3.58 -0.18 19.81
N LYS A 121 -4.35 -0.27 18.73
CA LYS A 121 -4.15 0.55 17.51
C LYS A 121 -4.38 2.03 17.72
N GLN A 122 -5.29 2.39 18.64
CA GLN A 122 -5.64 3.77 18.91
C GLN A 122 -4.42 4.54 19.43
N ALA A 123 -3.50 3.85 20.12
CA ALA A 123 -2.24 4.42 20.60
C ALA A 123 -1.25 4.76 19.48
N TYR A 124 -1.32 4.05 18.34
CA TYR A 124 -0.47 4.24 17.16
C TYR A 124 -1.13 5.12 16.08
N TYR A 125 -2.44 5.34 16.15
CA TYR A 125 -3.16 6.18 15.22
C TYR A 125 -2.71 7.64 15.32
N SER A 126 -2.20 8.20 14.22
CA SER A 126 -1.86 9.61 14.11
C SER A 126 -2.06 10.09 12.67
N ARG A 127 -2.76 11.22 12.52
CA ARG A 127 -2.83 11.95 11.24
C ARG A 127 -1.69 12.95 11.07
N ASP A 128 -1.01 13.29 12.17
CA ASP A 128 0.17 14.15 12.11
C ASP A 128 1.37 13.34 11.62
N ARG A 129 1.82 13.65 10.41
CA ARG A 129 2.97 13.00 9.79
C ARG A 129 4.28 13.24 10.56
N ARG A 130 4.37 14.29 11.38
CA ARG A 130 5.55 14.62 12.18
C ARG A 130 5.64 13.79 13.45
N ASN A 131 4.51 13.34 13.98
CA ASN A 131 4.40 12.56 15.22
C ASN A 131 4.02 11.09 14.95
N ARG A 132 4.52 10.51 13.85
CA ARG A 132 4.25 9.09 13.54
C ARG A 132 5.04 8.20 14.50
N LYS A 133 4.32 7.36 15.24
CA LYS A 133 4.89 6.30 16.08
C LYS A 133 5.25 5.02 15.28
N VAL A 134 4.99 5.02 13.98
CA VAL A 134 5.23 3.91 13.07
C VAL A 134 6.03 4.40 11.86
N HIS A 135 7.13 3.72 11.57
CA HIS A 135 7.97 4.00 10.41
C HIS A 135 7.68 2.99 9.30
N LEU A 136 7.51 3.49 8.08
CA LEU A 136 7.49 2.64 6.89
C LEU A 136 8.93 2.32 6.53
N ILE A 137 9.33 1.06 6.64
CA ILE A 137 10.64 0.59 6.19
C ILE A 137 10.46 0.04 4.79
N THR A 138 10.98 0.76 3.80
CA THR A 138 11.13 0.27 2.43
C THR A 138 12.60 -0.05 2.16
N THR A 139 12.89 -0.89 1.17
CA THR A 139 14.26 -1.18 0.72
C THR A 139 15.02 0.08 0.29
N GLU A 140 14.34 1.16 -0.11
CA GLU A 140 14.95 2.47 -0.40
C GLU A 140 15.36 3.27 0.85
N SER A 141 14.82 2.93 2.02
CA SER A 141 15.04 3.70 3.25
C SER A 141 16.49 3.64 3.73
N LYS A 142 17.26 2.63 3.29
CA LYS A 142 18.67 2.43 3.64
C LYS A 142 19.65 3.25 2.79
N ILE A 143 19.21 3.84 1.68
CA ILE A 143 20.09 4.56 0.73
C ILE A 143 20.36 6.01 1.17
N ARG A 144 19.45 6.65 1.91
CA ARG A 144 19.59 8.07 2.28
C ARG A 144 20.56 8.34 3.43
N HIS A 145 20.87 7.37 4.28
CA HIS A 145 21.79 7.56 5.41
C HIS A 145 23.28 7.43 5.03
N ASN A 146 23.60 6.93 3.83
CA ASN A 146 24.99 6.76 3.37
C ASN A 146 25.46 7.87 2.40
N LEU A 147 24.70 8.95 2.24
CA LEU A 147 25.04 10.09 1.37
C LEU A 147 25.32 11.38 2.17
N SER A 148 25.71 11.28 3.44
CA SER A 148 26.39 12.40 4.11
C SER A 148 27.89 12.29 3.82
N PRO A 149 28.52 13.26 3.14
CA PRO A 149 29.97 13.29 3.05
C PRO A 149 30.56 13.40 4.47
N PRO A 150 31.70 12.75 4.76
CA PRO A 150 32.36 12.91 6.05
C PRO A 150 32.73 14.38 6.22
N ALA A 151 32.34 14.96 7.35
CA ALA A 151 32.71 16.30 7.74
C ALA A 151 34.23 16.47 7.58
N ALA A 152 34.64 17.48 6.81
CA ALA A 152 36.03 17.82 6.63
C ALA A 152 36.68 18.00 8.01
N ALA A 153 37.62 17.11 8.32
CA ALA A 153 38.47 17.24 9.48
C ALA A 153 39.35 18.48 9.29
N HIS A 154 38.98 19.58 9.94
CA HIS A 154 39.93 20.67 10.17
C HIS A 154 40.99 20.17 11.16
N ARG A 155 42.23 20.07 10.70
CA ARG A 155 43.41 20.01 11.56
C ARG A 155 44.37 21.13 11.14
N LEU A 156 44.36 22.18 11.98
CA LEU A 156 45.48 23.02 12.44
C LEU A 156 46.47 23.56 11.41
N LEU A 157 46.49 24.89 11.28
CA LEU A 157 47.46 25.72 12.00
C LEU A 157 46.70 26.73 12.86
#